data_AF-S6HDR1-F1
#
_entry.id   AF-S6HDR1-F1
#
_cell.length_a   1.000
_cell.length_b   1.000
_cell.length_c   1.000
_cell.angle_alpha   90.00
_cell.angle_beta   90.00
_cell.angle_gamma   90.00
#
_symmetry.space_group_name_H-M   'P 1'
#
loop_
_entity.id
_entity.type
_entity.pdbx_description
1 polymer ?
#
loop_
_entity_poly.entity_id
_entity_poly.type
_entity_poly.pdbx_seq_one_letter_code
_entity_poly.pdbx_strand_id
1 'polypeptide(L)'
;MNLLGSLCINIYFKWILLVGLNSITGFVLGFESGDYVGLSGMILGVFTWYLLYLNLDLYLQKTGREKLSHRLLLCAVLRIPVQLMVVPDMYSGIAAIMTVKYLGLTGSSNSFIAAYFSTLFTGLYLSVICSIIFAIITVVDKVRAVK
;
A
#
# COMPACT_ATOMS: atom_id res chain seq x y z
N MET A 1 18.47 -16.01 -9.78
CA MET A 1 18.36 -15.26 -11.04
C MET A 1 16.92 -15.32 -11.53
N ASN A 2 16.25 -14.17 -11.48
CA ASN A 2 15.12 -13.69 -12.30
C ASN A 2 13.92 -14.61 -12.60
N LEU A 3 13.04 -14.82 -11.63
CA LEU A 3 11.60 -15.01 -11.94
C LEU A 3 10.85 -13.67 -12.01
N LEU A 4 11.34 -12.62 -11.34
CA LEU A 4 10.72 -11.28 -11.34
C LEU A 4 11.29 -10.32 -12.41
N GLY A 5 12.46 -10.63 -12.98
CA GLY A 5 13.07 -9.84 -14.04
C GLY A 5 12.47 -10.07 -15.44
N SER A 6 11.62 -11.09 -15.61
CA SER A 6 11.07 -11.48 -16.92
C SER A 6 9.65 -10.96 -17.18
N LEU A 7 8.99 -10.35 -16.19
CA LEU A 7 7.73 -9.67 -16.42
C LEU A 7 8.06 -8.29 -17.00
N CYS A 8 8.15 -8.22 -18.32
CA CYS A 8 8.11 -6.99 -19.13
C CYS A 8 6.74 -6.31 -19.02
N ILE A 9 6.19 -6.25 -17.81
CA ILE A 9 4.94 -5.58 -17.49
C ILE A 9 5.26 -4.10 -17.42
N ASN A 10 4.50 -3.32 -18.20
CA ASN A 10 4.53 -1.87 -18.14
C ASN A 10 4.43 -1.40 -16.68
N ILE A 11 5.35 -0.53 -16.24
CA ILE A 11 5.43 -0.01 -14.86
C ILE A 11 4.07 0.48 -14.33
N TYR A 12 3.25 1.07 -15.20
CA TYR A 12 1.90 1.53 -14.86
C TYR A 12 1.00 0.35 -14.48
N PHE A 13 0.98 -0.71 -15.28
CA PHE A 13 0.16 -1.90 -15.05
C PHE A 13 0.63 -2.68 -13.82
N LYS A 14 1.95 -2.75 -13.60
CA LYS A 14 2.57 -3.37 -12.43
C LYS A 14 2.01 -2.80 -11.12
N TRP A 15 1.99 -1.48 -11.00
CA TRP A 15 1.53 -0.82 -9.77
C TRP A 15 0.01 -0.81 -9.64
N ILE A 16 -0.75 -0.75 -10.74
CA ILE A 16 -2.21 -0.93 -10.70
C ILE A 16 -2.54 -2.30 -10.12
N LEU A 17 -1.89 -3.35 -10.62
CA LEU A 17 -2.14 -4.72 -10.18
C LEU A 17 -1.76 -4.92 -8.71
N LEU A 18 -0.59 -4.43 -8.29
CA LEU A 18 -0.13 -4.58 -6.91
C LEU A 18 -0.98 -3.79 -5.92
N VAL A 19 -1.25 -2.51 -6.19
CA VAL A 19 -2.06 -1.67 -5.29
C VAL A 19 -3.51 -2.16 -5.28
N GLY A 20 -4.03 -2.56 -6.44
CA GLY A 20 -5.35 -3.17 -6.57
C GLY A 20 -5.48 -4.43 -5.71
N LEU A 21 -4.57 -5.41 -5.87
CA LEU A 21 -4.56 -6.63 -5.05
C LEU A 21 -4.46 -6.32 -3.55
N ASN A 22 -3.58 -5.39 -3.17
CA ASN A 22 -3.40 -5.01 -1.76
C ASN A 22 -4.61 -4.27 -1.16
N SER A 23 -5.53 -3.78 -2.00
CA SER A 23 -6.72 -3.05 -1.56
C SER A 23 -7.96 -3.95 -1.39
N ILE A 24 -7.94 -5.19 -1.91
CA ILE A 24 -9.11 -6.08 -1.91
C ILE A 24 -9.61 -6.34 -0.49
N THR A 25 -8.72 -6.68 0.44
CA THR A 25 -9.08 -6.94 1.84
C THR A 25 -9.69 -5.69 2.49
N GLY A 26 -9.12 -4.52 2.21
CA GLY A 26 -9.63 -3.23 2.66
C GLY A 26 -11.03 -2.92 2.14
N PHE A 27 -11.31 -3.23 0.87
CA PHE A 27 -12.66 -3.10 0.32
C PHE A 27 -13.64 -4.09 0.94
N VAL A 28 -13.26 -5.36 1.10
CA VAL A 28 -14.12 -6.38 1.70
C VAL A 28 -14.50 -6.05 3.14
N LEU A 29 -13.58 -5.50 3.93
CA LEU A 29 -13.81 -5.17 5.34
C LEU A 29 -14.39 -3.77 5.55
N GLY A 30 -14.12 -2.83 4.64
CA GLY A 30 -14.51 -1.42 4.79
C GLY A 30 -15.74 -1.00 4.00
N PHE A 31 -16.25 -1.83 3.08
CA PHE A 31 -17.43 -1.50 2.30
C PHE A 31 -18.72 -1.85 3.05
N GLU A 32 -19.50 -0.82 3.40
CA GLU A 32 -20.86 -0.99 3.89
C GLU A 32 -21.85 -0.95 2.71
N SER A 33 -22.75 -1.94 2.65
CA SER A 33 -23.74 -2.06 1.57
C SER A 33 -24.65 -0.83 1.53
N GLY A 34 -24.66 -0.12 0.39
CA GLY A 34 -25.50 1.06 0.16
C GLY A 34 -24.77 2.40 0.30
N ASP A 35 -23.52 2.44 0.77
CA ASP A 35 -22.73 3.67 0.85
C ASP A 35 -21.82 3.89 -0.37
N TYR A 36 -22.43 4.29 -1.49
CA TYR A 36 -21.69 4.59 -2.73
C TYR A 36 -20.77 5.80 -2.61
N VAL A 37 -21.09 6.74 -1.73
CA VAL A 37 -20.28 7.95 -1.49
C VAL A 37 -19.00 7.58 -0.76
N GLY A 38 -19.08 6.76 0.29
CA GLY A 38 -17.92 6.18 0.96
C GLY A 38 -17.07 5.33 0.01
N LEU A 39 -17.70 4.50 -0.83
CA LEU A 39 -16.99 3.69 -1.84
C LEU A 39 -16.16 4.56 -2.79
N SER A 40 -16.70 5.68 -3.27
CA SER A 40 -15.95 6.60 -4.14
C SER A 40 -14.76 7.23 -3.41
N GLY A 41 -14.88 7.49 -2.11
CA GLY A 41 -13.77 7.92 -1.25
C GLY A 41 -12.67 6.87 -1.13
N MET A 42 -13.04 5.60 -0.93
CA MET A 42 -12.09 4.49 -0.89
C MET A 42 -11.34 4.33 -2.21
N ILE A 43 -12.06 4.37 -3.34
CA ILE A 43 -11.46 4.29 -4.68
C ILE A 43 -10.42 5.41 -4.89
N LEU A 44 -10.76 6.65 -4.52
CA LEU A 44 -9.82 7.77 -4.65
C LEU A 44 -8.62 7.62 -3.70
N GLY A 45 -8.82 7.07 -2.51
CA GLY A 45 -7.74 6.76 -1.57
C GLY A 45 -6.76 5.73 -2.14
N VAL A 46 -7.28 4.63 -2.72
CA VAL A 46 -6.47 3.60 -3.41
C VAL A 46 -5.74 4.20 -4.61
N PHE A 47 -6.41 5.04 -5.40
CA PHE A 47 -5.80 5.72 -6.53
C PHE A 47 -4.66 6.67 -6.11
N THR A 48 -4.82 7.36 -4.98
CA THR A 48 -3.75 8.19 -4.40
C THR A 48 -2.52 7.35 -4.07
N TRP A 49 -2.70 6.18 -3.44
CA TRP A 49 -1.60 5.25 -3.17
C TRP A 49 -0.95 4.69 -4.43
N TYR A 50 -1.75 4.37 -5.45
CA TYR A 50 -1.24 3.98 -6.76
C TYR A 50 -0.28 5.04 -7.33
N LEU A 51 -0.69 6.31 -7.35
CA LEU A 51 0.15 7.40 -7.83
C LEU A 51 1.41 7.56 -6.97
N LEU A 52 1.32 7.44 -5.65
CA LEU A 52 2.48 7.54 -4.76
C LEU A 52 3.53 6.46 -5.06
N TYR A 53 3.11 5.19 -5.14
CA TYR A 53 4.04 4.09 -5.42
C TYR A 53 4.63 4.17 -6.82
N LEU A 54 3.83 4.53 -7.81
CA LEU A 54 4.29 4.72 -9.19
C LEU A 54 5.34 5.83 -9.29
N ASN A 55 5.08 7.00 -8.70
CA ASN A 55 6.02 8.12 -8.73
C ASN A 55 7.31 7.82 -7.95
N LEU A 56 7.20 7.11 -6.82
CA LEU A 56 8.37 6.68 -6.07
C LEU A 56 9.25 5.73 -6.89
N ASP A 57 8.65 4.76 -7.59
CA ASP A 57 9.37 3.82 -8.44
C ASP A 57 10.02 4.51 -9.66
N LEU A 58 9.28 5.39 -10.34
CA LEU A 58 9.80 6.21 -11.44
C LEU A 58 10.97 7.09 -10.98
N TYR A 59 10.87 7.69 -9.79
CA TYR A 59 11.95 8.50 -9.21
C TYR A 59 13.20 7.67 -8.93
N LEU A 60 13.05 6.46 -8.38
CA LEU A 60 14.17 5.55 -8.13
C LEU A 60 14.84 5.11 -9.44
N GLN A 61 14.07 4.81 -10.48
CA GLN A 61 14.61 4.46 -11.80
C GLN A 61 15.34 5.65 -12.44
N LYS A 62 14.73 6.84 -12.42
CA LYS A 62 15.34 8.07 -12.97
C LYS A 62 16.65 8.45 -12.28
N THR A 63 16.81 8.11 -11.00
CA THR A 63 18.03 8.37 -10.22
C THR A 63 19.07 7.23 -10.28
N GLY A 64 18.88 6.24 -11.15
CA GLY A 64 19.80 5.10 -11.31
C GLY A 64 19.79 4.13 -10.13
N ARG A 65 18.79 4.20 -9.25
CA ARG A 65 18.64 3.36 -8.05
C ARG A 65 17.80 2.12 -8.34
N GLU A 66 18.09 1.42 -9.43
CA GLU A 66 17.31 0.26 -9.90
C GLU A 66 17.22 -0.87 -8.87
N LYS A 67 18.30 -1.10 -8.10
CA LYS A 67 18.29 -2.09 -7.01
C LYS A 67 17.25 -1.76 -5.92
N LEU A 68 17.04 -0.47 -5.61
CA LEU A 68 16.02 -0.04 -4.65
C LEU A 68 14.61 -0.21 -5.22
N SER A 69 14.41 0.10 -6.50
CA SER A 69 13.16 -0.16 -7.22
C SER A 69 12.79 -1.65 -7.18
N HIS A 70 13.75 -2.54 -7.43
CA HIS A 70 13.54 -3.98 -7.36
C HIS A 70 13.17 -4.46 -5.95
N ARG A 71 13.80 -3.89 -4.92
CA ARG A 71 13.46 -4.18 -3.51
C ARG A 71 12.07 -3.66 -3.14
N LEU A 72 11.68 -2.49 -3.66
CA LEU A 72 10.35 -1.92 -3.45
C LEU A 72 9.27 -2.84 -4.04
N LEU A 73 9.50 -3.35 -5.25
CA LEU A 73 8.64 -4.37 -5.87
C LEU A 73 8.56 -5.63 -5.02
N LEU A 74 9.70 -6.17 -4.58
CA LEU A 74 9.74 -7.38 -3.77
C LEU A 74 9.01 -7.19 -2.43
N CYS A 75 9.15 -6.02 -1.81
CA CYS A 75 8.39 -5.65 -0.62
C CYS A 75 6.87 -5.62 -0.86
N ALA A 76 6.42 -5.05 -1.99
CA ALA A 76 5.00 -5.00 -2.35
C ALA A 76 4.42 -6.41 -2.61
N VAL A 77 5.22 -7.31 -3.21
CA VAL A 77 4.83 -8.71 -3.44
C VAL A 77 4.78 -9.50 -2.13
N LEU A 78 5.81 -9.36 -1.27
CA LEU A 78 5.85 -10.03 0.04
C LEU A 78 4.74 -9.57 0.99
N ARG A 79 4.17 -8.38 0.76
CA ARG A 79 3.03 -7.89 1.53
C ARG A 79 1.75 -8.68 1.28
N ILE A 80 1.54 -9.21 0.06
CA ILE A 80 0.34 -9.96 -0.30
C ILE A 80 0.08 -11.14 0.66
N PRO A 81 1.05 -12.07 0.90
CA PRO A 81 0.84 -13.15 1.87
C PRO A 81 0.70 -12.65 3.31
N VAL A 82 1.32 -11.53 3.68
CA VAL A 82 1.17 -10.92 5.01
C VAL A 82 -0.25 -10.36 5.19
N GLN A 83 -0.87 -9.84 4.14
CA GLN A 83 -2.28 -9.42 4.15
C GLN A 83 -3.24 -10.60 4.25
N LEU A 84 -2.90 -11.77 3.70
CA LEU A 84 -3.70 -12.99 3.90
C LEU A 84 -3.76 -13.43 5.37
N MET A 85 -2.81 -13.00 6.21
CA MET A 85 -2.87 -13.26 7.65
C MET A 85 -3.92 -12.37 8.36
N VAL A 86 -4.54 -11.41 7.67
CA VAL A 86 -5.59 -10.45 8.11
C VAL A 86 -5.16 -9.51 9.25
N VAL A 87 -4.35 -9.98 10.19
CA VAL A 87 -3.95 -9.27 11.41
C VAL A 87 -3.34 -7.88 11.14
N PRO A 88 -2.33 -7.73 10.26
CA PRO A 88 -1.71 -6.42 10.05
C PRO A 88 -2.65 -5.42 9.34
N ASP A 89 -3.50 -5.93 8.45
CA ASP A 89 -4.48 -5.15 7.69
C ASP A 89 -5.59 -4.64 8.62
N MET A 90 -6.11 -5.53 9.48
CA MET A 90 -7.14 -5.20 10.47
C MET A 90 -6.64 -4.17 11.49
N TYR A 91 -5.45 -4.36 12.08
CA TYR A 91 -4.91 -3.38 13.04
C TYR A 91 -4.65 -2.01 12.38
N SER A 92 -4.17 -2.01 11.13
CA SER A 92 -3.97 -0.76 10.39
C SER A 92 -5.30 -0.06 10.09
N GLY A 93 -6.34 -0.82 9.74
CA GLY A 93 -7.70 -0.31 9.55
C GLY A 93 -8.29 0.27 10.84
N ILE A 94 -8.15 -0.43 11.98
CA ILE A 94 -8.61 0.07 13.28
C ILE A 94 -7.87 1.35 13.66
N ALA A 95 -6.55 1.38 13.51
CA ALA A 95 -5.75 2.58 13.77
C ALA A 95 -6.15 3.76 12.88
N ALA A 96 -6.46 3.49 11.61
CA ALA A 96 -6.95 4.51 10.67
C ALA A 96 -8.30 5.08 11.10
N ILE A 97 -9.27 4.22 11.43
CA ILE A 97 -10.59 4.66 11.92
C ILE A 97 -10.45 5.51 13.18
N MET A 98 -9.61 5.08 14.14
CA MET A 98 -9.36 5.84 15.37
C MET A 98 -8.73 7.21 15.08
N THR A 99 -7.82 7.29 14.11
CA THR A 99 -7.16 8.53 13.71
C THR A 99 -8.14 9.50 13.05
N VAL A 100 -8.98 9.00 12.14
CA VAL A 100 -10.04 9.80 11.50
C VAL A 100 -11.02 10.33 12.56
N LYS A 101 -11.40 9.49 13.55
CA LYS A 101 -12.23 9.92 14.69
C LYS A 101 -11.55 10.99 15.54
N TYR A 102 -10.28 10.78 15.89
CA TYR A 102 -9.50 11.72 16.70
C TYR A 102 -9.36 13.09 16.02
N LEU A 103 -9.19 13.11 14.69
CA LEU A 103 -9.13 14.33 13.89
C LEU A 103 -10.49 14.99 13.67
N GLY A 104 -11.59 14.43 14.19
CA GLY A 104 -12.95 14.95 14.02
C GLY A 104 -13.50 14.78 12.60
N LEU A 105 -12.84 13.99 11.75
CA LEU A 105 -13.20 13.78 10.34
C LEU A 105 -14.39 12.83 10.16
N THR A 106 -14.80 12.12 11.22
CA THR A 106 -16.04 11.32 11.24
C THR A 106 -17.31 12.13 11.51
N GLY A 107 -17.17 13.36 12.01
CA GLY A 107 -18.30 14.24 12.34
C GLY A 107 -18.80 15.06 11.15
N SER A 108 -18.03 15.16 10.07
CA SER A 108 -18.54 15.71 8.82
C SER A 108 -19.52 14.71 8.22
N SER A 109 -20.74 15.16 7.93
CA SER A 109 -21.84 14.44 7.28
C SER A 109 -21.52 13.97 5.84
N ASN A 110 -20.26 13.68 5.54
CA ASN A 110 -19.75 13.34 4.24
C ASN A 110 -18.95 12.04 4.33
N SER A 111 -19.62 10.92 4.07
CA SER A 111 -19.02 9.58 4.10
C SER A 111 -17.77 9.46 3.22
N PHE A 112 -17.70 10.27 2.15
CA PHE A 112 -16.54 10.36 1.27
C PHE A 112 -15.26 10.69 2.03
N ILE A 113 -15.28 11.75 2.86
CA ILE A 113 -14.09 12.25 3.56
C ILE A 113 -13.61 11.21 4.56
N ALA A 114 -14.53 10.67 5.36
CA ALA A 114 -14.21 9.65 6.35
C ALA A 114 -13.61 8.40 5.69
N ALA A 115 -14.19 7.91 4.59
CA ALA A 115 -13.69 6.77 3.85
C ALA A 115 -12.33 7.05 3.18
N TYR A 116 -12.19 8.19 2.49
CA TYR A 116 -10.95 8.60 1.83
C TYR A 116 -9.78 8.67 2.81
N PHE A 117 -9.93 9.40 3.91
CA PHE A 117 -8.86 9.52 4.91
C PHE A 117 -8.61 8.21 5.64
N SER A 118 -9.64 7.40 5.91
CA SER A 118 -9.44 6.05 6.48
C SER A 118 -8.59 5.19 5.56
N THR A 119 -8.85 5.21 4.24
CA THR A 119 -8.02 4.49 3.26
C THR A 119 -6.60 5.05 3.20
N LEU A 120 -6.41 6.37 3.24
CA LEU A 120 -5.09 6.98 3.28
C LEU A 120 -4.28 6.56 4.51
N PHE A 121 -4.86 6.68 5.71
CA PHE A 121 -4.19 6.30 6.95
C PHE A 121 -3.93 4.80 7.04
N THR A 122 -4.86 3.97 6.55
CA THR A 122 -4.65 2.51 6.47
C THR A 122 -3.44 2.20 5.60
N GLY A 123 -3.36 2.80 4.42
CA GLY A 123 -2.19 2.68 3.56
C GLY A 123 -0.91 3.16 4.23
N LEU A 124 -0.97 4.28 4.98
CA LEU A 124 0.20 4.84 5.68
C LEU A 124 0.74 3.88 6.73
N TYR A 125 -0.13 3.35 7.60
CA TYR A 125 0.27 2.38 8.62
C TYR A 125 0.83 1.10 8.01
N LEU A 126 0.22 0.62 6.93
CA LEU A 126 0.74 -0.54 6.21
C LEU A 126 2.07 -0.22 5.49
N SER A 127 2.28 1.00 5.00
CA SER A 127 3.56 1.44 4.44
C SER A 127 4.66 1.48 5.50
N VAL A 128 4.34 1.79 6.77
CA VAL A 128 5.29 1.66 7.88
C VAL A 128 5.70 0.20 8.05
N ILE A 129 4.76 -0.74 8.03
CA ILE A 129 5.07 -2.18 8.09
C ILE A 129 5.93 -2.60 6.89
N CYS A 130 5.59 -2.14 5.68
CA CYS A 130 6.42 -2.36 4.49
C CYS A 130 7.83 -1.78 4.64
N SER A 131 7.98 -0.60 5.26
CA SER A 131 9.30 0.00 5.46
C SER A 131 10.19 -0.85 6.36
N ILE A 132 9.62 -1.54 7.35
CA ILE A 132 10.32 -2.50 8.21
C ILE A 132 10.77 -3.71 7.38
N ILE A 133 9.87 -4.30 6.58
CA ILE A 133 10.21 -5.41 5.67
C ILE A 133 11.32 -4.99 4.70
N PHE A 134 11.22 -3.80 4.13
CA PHE A 134 12.20 -3.23 3.22
C PHE A 134 13.57 -3.03 3.88
N ALA A 135 13.59 -2.55 5.13
CA ALA A 135 14.80 -2.40 5.92
C ALA A 135 15.45 -3.76 6.19
N ILE A 136 14.66 -4.77 6.58
CA ILE A 136 15.14 -6.14 6.81
C ILE A 136 15.78 -6.70 5.53
N ILE A 137 15.11 -6.61 4.38
CA ILE A 137 15.66 -7.06 3.08
C ILE A 137 16.98 -6.36 2.80
N THR A 138 17.04 -5.04 3.01
CA THR A 138 18.23 -4.23 2.76
C THR A 138 19.40 -4.63 3.66
N VAL A 139 19.15 -4.92 4.94
CA VAL A 139 20.17 -5.39 5.89
C VAL A 139 20.66 -6.79 5.52
N VAL A 140 19.75 -7.73 5.24
CA VAL A 140 20.10 -9.10 4.87
C VAL A 140 20.95 -9.14 3.60
N ASP A 141 20.58 -8.37 2.59
CA ASP A 141 21.36 -8.25 1.35
C ASP A 141 22.78 -7.70 1.62
N LYS A 142 22.89 -6.66 2.46
CA LYS A 142 24.20 -6.10 2.83
C LYS A 142 25.07 -7.12 3.55
N VAL A 143 24.50 -7.87 4.50
CA VAL A 143 25.23 -8.91 5.25
C VAL A 143 25.68 -10.04 4.32
N ARG A 144 24.87 -10.43 3.34
CA ARG A 144 25.26 -11.43 2.32
C ARG A 144 26.32 -10.93 1.35
N ALA A 145 26.38 -9.64 1.06
CA ALA A 145 27.40 -9.07 0.18
C ALA A 145 28.77 -8.88 0.84
N VAL A 146 28.84 -8.97 2.17
CA VAL A 146 30.08 -8.85 2.96
C VAL A 146 30.71 -10.22 3.25
N LYS A 147 29.95 -11.31 3.08
CA LYS A 147 30.45 -12.69 3.13
C LYS A 147 30.83 -13.17 1.74
#